data_AF-A0A3D0Z3I7-F1
#
_entry.id   AF-A0A3D0Z3I7-F1
#
_cell.length_a   1.000
_cell.length_b   1.000
_cell.length_c   1.000
_cell.angle_alpha   90.00
_cell.angle_beta   90.00
_cell.angle_gamma   90.00
#
_symmetry.space_group_name_H-M   'P 1'
#
loop_
_entity.id
_entity.type
_entity.pdbx_description
1 polymer ?
#
loop_
_entity_poly.entity_id
_entity_poly.type
_entity_poly.pdbx_seq_one_letter_code
_entity_poly.pdbx_strand_id
1 'polypeptide(L)'
;MQKTNKKAFKLTVKVLITLMLTAFSLCFFFTGEAFAAPLSDVPMSLTQPDGSTLECFASGDEYFNYLHDADGNLIMQNPDTGYYVYASIYPGGKLTASIKIAMDDGYFYNRSSRTRAISKISSNGIGVEDVDFSVNSDLISQLEEPAKPDSVQLADEDTQNIGITRPDRVEGLHENIVVMICFADEDPVIDPAYADRVMGYFNGPVPSLKTYMNTVSEGLFEINSTLVGMDGDTVLMYQDSHPRGYYQPYSAQNPIGYGDAGTDPTNSTIVATREHPLLRSAVQAIDGSPLLAGKNLDADNDGLVDNITFVIGGEPTAWSTLLWPHRWSLYTGSPVYLNSKRVYDYSLQMQSRIDVSVICHETLHVYSYPDFYRYSPASGSPVQYWDTMSNQTTPPQFPTSHSRLRYSGWGDPLVEITENGRYTLSPVGSKDGITAYAVPTNNPNQFIML
;
A
#
# COMPACT_ATOMS: atom_id res chain seq x y z
N MET A 1 -50.10 -23.41 36.44
CA MET A 1 -48.80 -22.94 36.99
C MET A 1 -47.73 -24.01 36.75
N GLN A 2 -47.05 -23.96 35.60
CA GLN A 2 -45.87 -24.81 35.34
C GLN A 2 -44.66 -24.19 36.05
N LYS A 3 -44.07 -24.92 37.00
CA LYS A 3 -42.79 -24.55 37.61
C LYS A 3 -41.70 -24.78 36.57
N THR A 4 -41.34 -23.75 35.82
CA THR A 4 -40.19 -23.76 34.92
C THR A 4 -38.92 -23.99 35.74
N ASN A 5 -38.21 -25.06 35.38
CA ASN A 5 -37.07 -25.58 36.11
C ASN A 5 -35.86 -24.62 35.93
N LYS A 6 -35.73 -23.64 36.85
CA LYS A 6 -34.70 -22.57 36.82
C LYS A 6 -33.26 -23.09 36.61
N LYS A 7 -32.97 -24.34 36.96
CA LYS A 7 -31.66 -24.98 36.71
C LYS A 7 -31.43 -25.28 35.22
N ALA A 8 -32.45 -25.76 34.51
CA ALA A 8 -32.35 -26.04 33.07
C ALA A 8 -32.13 -24.74 32.29
N PHE A 9 -32.88 -23.68 32.61
CA PHE A 9 -32.72 -22.37 31.98
C PHE A 9 -31.33 -21.77 32.19
N LYS A 10 -30.76 -21.85 33.41
CA LYS A 10 -29.40 -21.39 33.69
C LYS A 10 -28.32 -22.20 32.96
N LEU A 11 -28.54 -23.50 32.75
CA LEU A 11 -27.61 -24.35 32.00
C LEU A 11 -27.67 -24.03 30.50
N THR A 12 -28.87 -23.84 29.94
CA THR A 12 -29.06 -23.46 28.53
C THR A 12 -28.45 -22.08 28.23
N VAL A 13 -28.63 -21.10 29.12
CA VAL A 13 -28.02 -19.77 28.96
C VAL A 13 -26.48 -19.84 29.05
N LYS A 14 -25.92 -20.65 29.96
CA LYS A 14 -24.46 -20.85 30.02
C LYS A 14 -23.93 -21.51 28.76
N VAL A 15 -24.60 -22.54 28.25
CA VAL A 15 -24.20 -23.24 27.02
C VAL A 15 -24.32 -22.30 25.80
N LEU A 16 -25.35 -21.45 25.73
CA LEU A 16 -25.48 -20.44 24.68
C LEU A 16 -24.38 -19.38 24.75
N ILE A 17 -24.04 -18.89 25.95
CA ILE A 17 -22.95 -17.91 26.14
C ILE A 17 -21.59 -18.54 25.81
N THR A 18 -21.35 -19.80 26.17
CA THR A 18 -20.12 -20.52 25.81
C THR A 18 -20.05 -20.79 24.31
N LEU A 19 -21.15 -21.13 23.64
CA LEU A 19 -21.23 -21.29 22.18
C LEU A 19 -21.06 -19.95 21.44
N MET A 20 -21.61 -18.85 21.97
CA MET A 20 -21.39 -17.52 21.42
C MET A 20 -19.94 -17.06 21.60
N LEU A 21 -19.31 -17.33 22.74
CA LEU A 21 -17.90 -16.99 22.98
C LEU A 21 -16.95 -17.86 22.14
N THR A 22 -17.27 -19.12 21.89
CA THR A 22 -16.47 -19.99 21.00
C THR A 22 -16.68 -19.68 19.53
N ALA A 23 -17.87 -19.25 19.10
CA ALA A 23 -18.11 -18.72 17.76
C ALA A 23 -17.45 -17.35 17.53
N PHE A 24 -17.38 -16.50 18.57
CA PHE A 24 -16.69 -15.21 18.49
C PHE A 24 -15.15 -15.36 18.47
N SER A 25 -14.59 -16.38 19.13
CA SER A 25 -13.16 -16.71 19.05
C SER A 25 -12.75 -17.46 17.77
N LEU A 26 -13.68 -18.05 17.01
CA LEU A 26 -13.37 -18.71 15.73
C LEU A 26 -13.43 -17.78 14.52
N CYS A 27 -13.93 -16.55 14.65
CA CYS A 27 -13.95 -15.55 13.58
C CYS A 27 -12.73 -14.62 13.56
N PHE A 28 -11.68 -14.93 14.33
CA PHE A 28 -10.48 -14.08 14.47
C PHE A 28 -9.19 -14.70 13.94
N PHE A 29 -9.27 -15.68 13.03
CA PHE A 29 -8.08 -16.25 12.40
C PHE A 29 -8.08 -16.01 10.90
N PHE A 30 -7.01 -15.34 10.46
CA PHE A 30 -6.67 -14.82 9.14
C PHE A 30 -7.22 -13.43 8.79
N THR A 31 -6.78 -12.42 9.55
CA THR A 31 -6.47 -11.11 8.95
C THR A 31 -5.05 -11.23 8.37
N GLY A 32 -4.92 -11.29 7.05
CA GLY A 32 -3.63 -11.04 6.43
C GLY A 32 -3.29 -9.58 6.69
N GLU A 33 -2.15 -9.31 7.33
CA GLU A 33 -1.63 -7.95 7.43
C GLU A 33 -1.27 -7.51 6.00
N ALA A 34 -1.86 -6.42 5.51
CA ALA A 34 -1.28 -5.73 4.38
C ALA A 34 -0.12 -4.90 4.90
N PHE A 35 0.96 -4.92 4.13
CA PHE A 35 2.00 -3.93 4.28
C PHE A 35 2.11 -3.18 2.95
N ALA A 36 2.15 -1.86 3.01
CA ALA A 36 2.62 -0.99 1.93
C ALA A 36 4.14 -0.68 2.05
N ALA A 37 4.81 -1.31 3.01
CA ALA A 37 6.26 -1.40 3.09
C ALA A 37 6.79 -2.58 2.24
N PRO A 38 8.12 -2.78 2.08
CA PRO A 38 8.61 -3.93 1.36
C PRO A 38 8.10 -5.18 2.03
N LEU A 39 7.44 -5.97 1.22
CA LEU A 39 6.94 -7.25 1.61
C LEU A 39 8.07 -8.26 1.40
N SER A 40 8.23 -9.15 2.36
CA SER A 40 9.15 -10.28 2.24
C SER A 40 8.39 -11.56 2.50
N ASP A 41 8.65 -12.57 1.68
CA ASP A 41 8.13 -13.92 1.84
C ASP A 41 6.59 -13.98 1.88
N VAL A 42 5.90 -13.15 1.07
CA VAL A 42 4.44 -13.20 0.97
C VAL A 42 4.04 -14.47 0.24
N PRO A 43 3.29 -15.41 0.85
CA PRO A 43 2.93 -16.65 0.20
C PRO A 43 2.03 -16.41 -1.02
N MET A 44 2.37 -17.03 -2.14
CA MET A 44 1.67 -16.94 -3.42
C MET A 44 1.39 -18.34 -3.97
N SER A 45 0.13 -18.56 -4.38
CA SER A 45 -0.30 -19.77 -5.08
C SER A 45 -0.58 -19.43 -6.54
N LEU A 46 0.30 -19.87 -7.45
CA LEU A 46 0.25 -19.54 -8.87
C LEU A 46 -0.23 -20.74 -9.69
N THR A 47 -1.10 -20.50 -10.67
CA THR A 47 -1.54 -21.54 -11.60
C THR A 47 -0.62 -21.60 -12.82
N GLN A 48 -0.01 -22.76 -13.06
CA GLN A 48 0.78 -23.04 -14.26
C GLN A 48 -0.14 -23.28 -15.48
N PRO A 49 0.36 -23.10 -16.72
CA PRO A 49 -0.43 -23.32 -17.94
C PRO A 49 -1.02 -24.73 -18.10
N ASP A 50 -0.44 -25.76 -17.47
CA ASP A 50 -0.98 -27.13 -17.47
C ASP A 50 -2.03 -27.38 -16.37
N GLY A 51 -2.38 -26.34 -15.60
CA GLY A 51 -3.35 -26.41 -14.51
C GLY A 51 -2.77 -26.91 -13.18
N SER A 52 -1.47 -27.21 -13.11
CA SER A 52 -0.79 -27.45 -11.83
C SER A 52 -0.62 -26.14 -11.04
N THR A 53 -0.48 -26.26 -9.73
CA THR A 53 -0.22 -25.12 -8.84
C THR A 53 1.27 -25.07 -8.50
N LEU A 54 1.81 -23.86 -8.34
CA LEU A 54 3.12 -23.56 -7.81
C LEU A 54 2.95 -22.69 -6.56
N GLU A 55 3.38 -23.22 -5.42
CA GLU A 55 3.51 -22.46 -4.17
C GLU A 55 4.88 -21.77 -4.14
N CYS A 56 4.88 -20.45 -4.02
CA CYS A 56 6.07 -19.62 -4.00
C CYS A 56 5.88 -18.39 -3.11
N PHE A 57 6.84 -17.49 -3.12
CA PHE A 57 6.81 -16.25 -2.37
C PHE A 57 6.99 -15.05 -3.30
N ALA A 58 6.40 -13.93 -2.91
CA ALA A 58 6.64 -12.63 -3.51
C ALA A 58 7.33 -11.71 -2.50
N SER A 59 8.39 -10.99 -2.95
CA SER A 59 9.17 -10.08 -2.11
C SER A 59 9.67 -8.82 -2.85
N GLY A 60 9.78 -7.69 -2.15
CA GLY A 60 10.29 -6.37 -2.60
C GLY A 60 9.29 -5.24 -2.25
N ASP A 61 9.13 -4.19 -3.07
CA ASP A 61 8.14 -3.07 -2.90
C ASP A 61 7.26 -2.74 -4.14
N GLU A 62 6.50 -1.63 -4.09
CA GLU A 62 5.63 -1.17 -5.19
C GLU A 62 6.39 -0.83 -6.50
N TYR A 63 7.71 -0.63 -6.43
CA TYR A 63 8.58 -0.27 -7.56
C TYR A 63 9.40 -1.46 -8.10
N PHE A 64 9.73 -2.43 -7.28
CA PHE A 64 10.39 -3.66 -7.76
C PHE A 64 9.92 -4.86 -6.95
N ASN A 65 9.37 -5.82 -7.68
CA ASN A 65 8.88 -7.07 -7.15
C ASN A 65 9.51 -8.27 -7.83
N TYR A 66 9.68 -9.34 -7.06
CA TYR A 66 10.15 -10.61 -7.60
C TYR A 66 9.48 -11.80 -6.90
N LEU A 67 9.23 -12.85 -7.69
CA LEU A 67 8.82 -14.14 -7.17
C LEU A 67 10.06 -14.97 -6.85
N HIS A 68 9.99 -15.79 -5.82
CA HIS A 68 11.07 -16.71 -5.48
C HIS A 68 10.54 -17.93 -4.71
N ASP A 69 11.35 -18.98 -4.63
CA ASP A 69 11.07 -20.12 -3.75
C ASP A 69 11.57 -19.88 -2.31
N ALA A 70 11.36 -20.86 -1.42
CA ALA A 70 11.77 -20.80 -0.01
C ALA A 70 13.29 -20.62 0.19
N ASP A 71 14.09 -20.95 -0.83
CA ASP A 71 15.54 -20.84 -0.82
C ASP A 71 16.02 -19.52 -1.48
N GLY A 72 15.10 -18.62 -1.87
CA GLY A 72 15.40 -17.31 -2.46
C GLY A 72 15.66 -17.33 -3.97
N ASN A 73 15.47 -18.46 -4.65
CA ASN A 73 15.74 -18.55 -6.09
C ASN A 73 14.64 -17.87 -6.89
N LEU A 74 15.01 -16.91 -7.73
CA LEU A 74 14.09 -16.10 -8.52
C LEU A 74 13.27 -16.95 -9.50
N ILE A 75 11.98 -16.67 -9.52
CA ILE A 75 10.97 -17.24 -10.40
C ILE A 75 10.42 -16.11 -11.27
N MET A 76 10.19 -16.38 -12.55
CA MET A 76 9.55 -15.44 -13.45
C MET A 76 8.72 -16.17 -14.50
N GLN A 77 7.72 -15.49 -15.06
CA GLN A 77 6.92 -16.08 -16.12
C GLN A 77 7.71 -16.04 -17.44
N ASN A 78 7.80 -17.18 -18.11
CA ASN A 78 8.39 -17.25 -19.44
C ASN A 78 7.41 -16.64 -20.46
N PRO A 79 7.78 -15.56 -21.17
CA PRO A 79 6.86 -14.81 -22.03
C PRO A 79 6.33 -15.63 -23.21
N ASP A 80 7.13 -16.58 -23.72
CA ASP A 80 6.76 -17.40 -24.89
C ASP A 80 5.81 -18.55 -24.53
N THR A 81 5.89 -19.04 -23.28
CA THR A 81 5.23 -20.30 -22.89
C THR A 81 4.20 -20.13 -21.78
N GLY A 82 4.21 -19.00 -21.06
CA GLY A 82 3.33 -18.72 -19.92
C GLY A 82 3.67 -19.49 -18.64
N TYR A 83 4.65 -20.39 -18.66
CA TYR A 83 5.07 -21.14 -17.47
C TYR A 83 5.90 -20.27 -16.54
N TYR A 84 5.67 -20.41 -15.23
CA TYR A 84 6.59 -19.91 -14.22
C TYR A 84 7.84 -20.79 -14.18
N VAL A 85 8.99 -20.18 -14.42
CA VAL A 85 10.29 -20.84 -14.52
C VAL A 85 11.27 -20.18 -13.57
N TYR A 86 12.31 -20.91 -13.17
CA TYR A 86 13.45 -20.27 -12.51
C TYR A 86 14.16 -19.31 -13.46
N ALA A 87 14.61 -18.18 -12.95
CA ALA A 87 15.35 -17.19 -13.71
C ALA A 87 16.76 -17.70 -14.09
N SER A 88 17.38 -17.02 -15.06
CA SER A 88 18.77 -17.23 -15.47
C SER A 88 19.38 -15.89 -15.89
N ILE A 89 20.71 -15.78 -15.87
CA ILE A 89 21.44 -14.59 -16.32
C ILE A 89 22.14 -14.93 -17.65
N TYR A 90 21.78 -14.22 -18.73
CA TYR A 90 22.48 -14.33 -20.02
C TYR A 90 23.84 -13.58 -19.99
N PRO A 91 24.77 -13.90 -20.92
CA PRO A 91 26.00 -13.13 -21.09
C PRO A 91 25.69 -11.64 -21.26
N GLY A 92 26.29 -10.80 -20.41
CA GLY A 92 26.00 -9.36 -20.33
C GLY A 92 25.18 -8.94 -19.11
N GLY A 93 24.75 -9.87 -18.24
CA GLY A 93 24.13 -9.55 -16.94
C GLY A 93 22.61 -9.41 -16.96
N LYS A 94 21.97 -9.64 -18.11
CA LYS A 94 20.51 -9.54 -18.26
C LYS A 94 19.81 -10.75 -17.63
N LEU A 95 18.87 -10.49 -16.72
CA LEU A 95 17.99 -11.49 -16.13
C LEU A 95 16.94 -11.94 -17.17
N THR A 96 16.70 -13.23 -17.28
CA THR A 96 15.82 -13.85 -18.28
C THR A 96 15.08 -15.06 -17.73
N ALA A 97 13.96 -15.40 -18.38
CA ALA A 97 13.30 -16.68 -18.17
C ALA A 97 14.18 -17.83 -18.67
N SER A 98 14.29 -18.91 -17.88
CA SER A 98 14.96 -20.15 -18.30
C SER A 98 13.97 -21.17 -18.88
N ILE A 99 14.46 -22.40 -19.11
CA ILE A 99 13.64 -23.56 -19.52
C ILE A 99 13.24 -24.47 -18.33
N LYS A 100 13.61 -24.09 -17.10
CA LYS A 100 13.39 -24.87 -15.87
C LYS A 100 12.04 -24.47 -15.26
N ILE A 101 10.98 -25.23 -15.56
CA ILE A 101 9.63 -24.96 -15.04
C ILE A 101 9.64 -25.20 -13.53
N ALA A 102 9.31 -24.18 -12.76
CA ALA A 102 9.34 -24.19 -11.31
C ALA A 102 8.19 -25.06 -10.75
N MET A 103 8.50 -25.78 -9.68
CA MET A 103 7.62 -26.64 -8.91
C MET A 103 7.86 -26.40 -7.43
N ASP A 104 6.93 -26.84 -6.60
CA ASP A 104 7.02 -26.73 -5.14
C ASP A 104 8.33 -27.31 -4.59
N ASP A 105 8.71 -26.86 -3.38
CA ASP A 105 9.89 -27.33 -2.64
C ASP A 105 11.24 -27.17 -3.37
N GLY A 106 11.33 -26.19 -4.26
CA GLY A 106 12.58 -25.91 -4.98
C GLY A 106 12.82 -26.84 -6.17
N TYR A 107 11.81 -27.54 -6.68
CA TYR A 107 11.99 -28.49 -7.77
C TYR A 107 11.72 -27.86 -9.13
N PHE A 108 12.33 -28.42 -10.18
CA PHE A 108 12.00 -28.07 -11.55
C PHE A 108 12.01 -29.29 -12.45
N TYR A 109 11.34 -29.18 -13.60
CA TYR A 109 11.57 -30.06 -14.72
C TYR A 109 11.92 -29.27 -15.97
N ASN A 110 12.76 -29.85 -16.82
CA ASN A 110 13.12 -29.22 -18.09
C ASN A 110 12.16 -29.67 -19.19
N ARG A 111 11.46 -28.71 -19.80
CA ARG A 111 10.51 -28.98 -20.89
C ARG A 111 11.16 -29.66 -22.10
N SER A 112 12.45 -29.41 -22.36
CA SER A 112 13.18 -30.03 -23.46
C SER A 112 13.67 -31.46 -23.16
N SER A 113 13.48 -31.95 -21.93
CA SER A 113 13.90 -33.30 -21.56
C SER A 113 12.90 -34.35 -22.06
N ARG A 114 13.40 -35.37 -22.77
CA ARG A 114 12.57 -36.51 -23.22
C ARG A 114 12.07 -37.39 -22.07
N THR A 115 12.61 -37.22 -20.87
CA THR A 115 12.41 -38.12 -19.72
C THR A 115 11.60 -37.53 -18.56
N ARG A 116 11.12 -36.26 -18.64
CA ARG A 116 10.43 -35.57 -17.52
C ARG A 116 11.14 -35.76 -16.17
N ALA A 117 12.47 -35.70 -16.18
CA ALA A 117 13.25 -35.84 -14.96
C ALA A 117 13.05 -34.59 -14.09
N ILE A 118 12.52 -34.78 -12.89
CA ILE A 118 12.39 -33.74 -11.86
C ILE A 118 13.73 -33.62 -11.14
N SER A 119 14.22 -32.39 -10.98
CA SER A 119 15.50 -32.07 -10.34
C SER A 119 15.30 -30.97 -9.30
N LYS A 120 16.07 -31.00 -8.21
CA LYS A 120 16.05 -29.92 -7.21
C LYS A 120 16.96 -28.77 -7.67
N ILE A 121 16.53 -27.53 -7.51
CA ILE A 121 17.37 -26.35 -7.58
C ILE A 121 18.34 -26.45 -6.37
N SER A 122 19.66 -26.53 -6.58
CA SER A 122 20.59 -26.40 -5.45
C SER A 122 21.96 -25.81 -5.83
N SER A 123 22.40 -24.90 -4.95
CA SER A 123 23.67 -24.16 -4.86
C SER A 123 24.01 -23.07 -5.90
N ASN A 124 23.32 -22.98 -7.05
CA ASN A 124 23.56 -21.92 -8.05
C ASN A 124 22.24 -21.39 -8.68
N GLY A 125 21.15 -21.35 -7.93
CA GLY A 125 20.00 -20.56 -8.39
C GLY A 125 20.35 -19.08 -8.32
N ILE A 126 19.58 -18.27 -9.06
CA ILE A 126 19.80 -16.83 -9.12
C ILE A 126 18.94 -16.20 -8.04
N GLY A 127 19.57 -15.59 -7.03
CA GLY A 127 18.90 -14.75 -6.05
C GLY A 127 18.73 -13.31 -6.56
N VAL A 128 18.00 -12.49 -5.81
CA VAL A 128 17.87 -11.06 -6.13
C VAL A 128 19.20 -10.32 -6.00
N GLU A 129 20.07 -10.77 -5.08
CA GLU A 129 21.41 -10.27 -4.85
C GLU A 129 22.37 -10.48 -6.03
N ASP A 130 22.04 -11.42 -6.92
CA ASP A 130 22.82 -11.70 -8.13
C ASP A 130 22.44 -10.79 -9.31
N VAL A 131 21.38 -9.98 -9.17
CA VAL A 131 20.86 -9.11 -10.23
C VAL A 131 21.59 -7.77 -10.25
N ASP A 132 22.21 -7.44 -11.38
CA ASP A 132 22.75 -6.11 -11.65
C ASP A 132 21.65 -5.18 -12.19
N PHE A 133 21.12 -4.31 -11.34
CA PHE A 133 20.06 -3.36 -11.71
C PHE A 133 20.52 -2.23 -12.62
N SER A 134 21.83 -2.04 -12.83
CA SER A 134 22.30 -1.12 -13.88
C SER A 134 22.04 -1.66 -15.29
N VAL A 135 21.93 -2.99 -15.42
CA VAL A 135 21.60 -3.70 -16.66
C VAL A 135 20.12 -4.07 -16.73
N ASN A 136 19.49 -4.27 -15.57
CA ASN A 136 18.10 -4.67 -15.41
C ASN A 136 17.22 -3.55 -14.84
N SER A 137 17.51 -2.29 -15.21
CA SER A 137 16.77 -1.11 -14.72
C SER A 137 15.30 -1.12 -15.13
N ASP A 138 14.96 -1.86 -16.17
CA ASP A 138 13.60 -2.11 -16.64
C ASP A 138 12.76 -2.99 -15.70
N LEU A 139 13.39 -3.69 -14.76
CA LEU A 139 12.68 -4.43 -13.71
C LEU A 139 12.15 -3.49 -12.62
N ILE A 140 12.70 -2.28 -12.50
CA ILE A 140 12.24 -1.30 -11.52
C ILE A 140 11.22 -0.40 -12.23
N SER A 141 9.97 -0.40 -11.77
CA SER A 141 8.91 0.47 -12.23
C SER A 141 9.08 1.91 -11.70
N GLN A 142 10.23 2.53 -11.96
CA GLN A 142 10.36 3.99 -11.81
C GLN A 142 9.80 4.68 -13.03
N LEU A 143 8.47 4.84 -13.11
CA LEU A 143 8.00 6.05 -13.79
C LEU A 143 8.25 7.20 -12.83
N GLU A 144 9.09 8.16 -13.23
CA GLU A 144 9.14 9.47 -12.60
C GLU A 144 7.71 10.04 -12.65
N GLU A 145 7.04 10.05 -11.50
CA GLU A 145 5.76 10.72 -11.38
C GLU A 145 5.96 12.20 -11.68
N PRO A 146 5.16 12.79 -12.58
CA PRO A 146 5.22 14.22 -12.78
C PRO A 146 4.84 14.92 -11.48
N ALA A 147 5.67 15.88 -11.06
CA ALA A 147 5.44 16.70 -9.88
C ALA A 147 3.99 17.20 -9.84
N LYS A 148 3.37 17.15 -8.64
CA LYS A 148 1.99 17.58 -8.41
C LYS A 148 1.76 18.94 -9.08
N PRO A 149 0.80 19.05 -10.02
CA PRO A 149 0.53 20.28 -10.75
C PRO A 149 0.10 21.32 -9.73
N ASP A 150 0.87 22.41 -9.67
CA ASP A 150 0.73 23.53 -8.72
C ASP A 150 1.25 23.30 -7.28
N SER A 151 2.00 22.21 -7.01
CA SER A 151 2.75 22.16 -5.75
C SER A 151 3.77 23.30 -5.71
N VAL A 152 3.78 24.05 -4.61
CA VAL A 152 4.94 24.88 -4.24
C VAL A 152 6.10 23.90 -4.17
N GLN A 153 6.93 23.88 -5.21
CA GLN A 153 8.23 23.23 -5.11
C GLN A 153 8.89 23.89 -3.90
N LEU A 154 9.10 23.11 -2.85
CA LEU A 154 10.07 23.47 -1.84
C LEU A 154 11.36 23.65 -2.63
N ALA A 155 11.72 24.91 -2.88
CA ALA A 155 12.86 25.22 -3.69
C ALA A 155 14.05 24.48 -3.07
N ASP A 156 14.67 23.58 -3.82
CA ASP A 156 16.00 23.02 -3.53
C ASP A 156 17.09 24.11 -3.52
N GLU A 157 16.72 25.40 -3.56
CA GLU A 157 17.63 26.52 -3.66
C GLU A 157 18.32 26.88 -2.34
N ASP A 158 17.87 26.39 -1.17
CA ASP A 158 18.61 26.65 0.07
C ASP A 158 19.52 25.48 0.46
N THR A 159 20.67 25.42 -0.22
CA THR A 159 21.78 24.47 0.03
C THR A 159 22.51 24.67 1.36
N GLN A 160 21.91 25.42 2.29
CA GLN A 160 22.46 25.72 3.59
C GLN A 160 21.31 25.67 4.59
N ASN A 161 21.18 24.59 5.37
CA ASN A 161 20.85 24.62 6.81
C ASN A 161 20.41 23.25 7.33
N ILE A 162 20.89 22.95 8.53
CA ILE A 162 20.45 21.87 9.41
C ILE A 162 18.95 22.06 9.72
N GLY A 163 18.14 21.00 9.65
CA GLY A 163 16.76 21.04 10.14
C GLY A 163 15.76 21.85 9.30
N ILE A 164 15.63 21.54 8.01
CA ILE A 164 14.55 22.08 7.17
C ILE A 164 13.20 21.61 7.74
N THR A 165 12.57 22.44 8.55
CA THR A 165 11.14 22.33 8.85
C THR A 165 10.38 22.90 7.66
N ARG A 166 9.35 22.20 7.18
CA ARG A 166 8.45 22.72 6.14
C ARG A 166 7.92 24.09 6.60
N PRO A 167 8.11 25.17 5.82
CA PRO A 167 7.72 26.52 6.23
C PRO A 167 6.19 26.66 6.33
N ASP A 168 5.46 26.08 5.37
CA ASP A 168 3.99 26.04 5.36
C ASP A 168 3.51 24.73 5.98
N ARG A 169 3.38 24.73 7.30
CA ARG A 169 2.95 23.56 8.07
C ARG A 169 1.62 23.00 7.56
N VAL A 170 1.52 21.67 7.47
CA VAL A 170 0.27 20.97 7.19
C VAL A 170 -0.60 20.99 8.45
N GLU A 171 -1.71 21.71 8.41
CA GLU A 171 -2.57 21.92 9.57
C GLU A 171 -4.04 22.11 9.20
N GLY A 172 -4.89 22.13 10.23
CA GLY A 172 -6.32 22.30 10.08
C GLY A 172 -7.05 21.01 9.72
N LEU A 173 -8.30 21.16 9.30
CA LEU A 173 -9.17 20.04 8.93
C LEU A 173 -9.11 19.81 7.42
N HIS A 174 -8.70 18.60 7.05
CA HIS A 174 -8.71 18.08 5.67
C HIS A 174 -9.81 17.03 5.52
N GLU A 175 -10.32 16.87 4.30
CA GLU A 175 -11.35 15.87 3.98
C GLU A 175 -10.74 14.74 3.15
N ASN A 176 -10.98 13.50 3.56
CA ASN A 176 -10.71 12.31 2.76
C ASN A 176 -12.02 11.79 2.16
N ILE A 177 -12.07 11.63 0.85
CA ILE A 177 -13.20 10.97 0.19
C ILE A 177 -12.91 9.47 0.09
N VAL A 178 -13.80 8.62 0.58
CA VAL A 178 -13.68 7.17 0.42
C VAL A 178 -14.69 6.72 -0.65
N VAL A 179 -14.20 6.07 -1.69
CA VAL A 179 -15.02 5.53 -2.79
C VAL A 179 -14.78 4.04 -2.90
N MET A 180 -15.82 3.24 -2.68
CA MET A 180 -15.74 1.79 -2.89
C MET A 180 -16.07 1.45 -4.34
N ILE A 181 -15.30 0.55 -4.95
CA ILE A 181 -15.43 0.18 -6.37
C ILE A 181 -15.60 -1.33 -6.48
N CYS A 182 -16.51 -1.78 -7.34
CA CYS A 182 -16.65 -3.17 -7.79
C CYS A 182 -16.73 -3.24 -9.31
N PHE A 183 -16.78 -4.45 -9.85
CA PHE A 183 -16.78 -4.71 -11.28
C PHE A 183 -18.12 -5.24 -11.80
N ALA A 184 -18.30 -5.27 -13.13
CA ALA A 184 -19.58 -5.63 -13.77
C ALA A 184 -20.06 -7.06 -13.46
N ASP A 185 -19.15 -7.95 -13.08
CA ASP A 185 -19.38 -9.34 -12.70
C ASP A 185 -19.51 -9.55 -11.17
N GLU A 186 -19.57 -8.46 -10.40
CA GLU A 186 -19.69 -8.46 -8.93
C GLU A 186 -20.99 -7.75 -8.48
N ASP A 187 -21.39 -7.95 -7.22
CA ASP A 187 -22.56 -7.29 -6.64
C ASP A 187 -22.13 -5.93 -6.01
N PRO A 188 -22.70 -4.79 -6.44
CA PRO A 188 -22.34 -3.48 -5.87
C PRO A 188 -22.89 -3.23 -4.47
N VAL A 189 -23.80 -4.09 -3.97
CA VAL A 189 -24.38 -3.93 -2.63
C VAL A 189 -23.34 -4.26 -1.57
N ILE A 190 -23.11 -3.30 -0.68
CA ILE A 190 -22.15 -3.45 0.42
C ILE A 190 -22.88 -3.93 1.67
N ASP A 191 -22.32 -4.93 2.34
CA ASP A 191 -22.74 -5.27 3.70
C ASP A 191 -22.55 -4.04 4.62
N PRO A 192 -23.61 -3.51 5.25
CA PRO A 192 -23.49 -2.38 6.16
C PRO A 192 -22.45 -2.59 7.27
N ALA A 193 -22.31 -3.82 7.77
CA ALA A 193 -21.30 -4.12 8.80
C ALA A 193 -19.87 -4.02 8.25
N TYR A 194 -19.66 -4.31 6.97
CA TYR A 194 -18.39 -4.10 6.29
C TYR A 194 -18.11 -2.59 6.11
N ALA A 195 -19.10 -1.83 5.62
CA ALA A 195 -18.97 -0.37 5.47
C ALA A 195 -18.64 0.31 6.80
N ASP A 196 -19.33 -0.05 7.88
CA ASP A 196 -19.07 0.44 9.24
C ASP A 196 -17.66 0.09 9.71
N ARG A 197 -17.19 -1.13 9.44
CA ARG A 197 -15.83 -1.57 9.79
C ARG A 197 -14.78 -0.75 9.06
N VAL A 198 -14.92 -0.58 7.75
CA VAL A 198 -13.99 0.24 6.94
C VAL A 198 -13.97 1.67 7.44
N MET A 199 -15.14 2.28 7.64
CA MET A 199 -15.20 3.64 8.18
C MET A 199 -14.71 3.75 9.62
N GLY A 200 -14.73 2.65 10.38
CA GLY A 200 -14.04 2.52 11.66
C GLY A 200 -12.52 2.67 11.54
N TYR A 201 -11.89 2.15 10.48
CA TYR A 201 -10.45 2.35 10.24
C TYR A 201 -10.11 3.79 9.89
N PHE A 202 -11.03 4.53 9.27
CA PHE A 202 -10.80 5.94 8.95
C PHE A 202 -11.14 6.90 10.10
N ASN A 203 -12.31 6.74 10.70
CA ASN A 203 -12.91 7.71 11.64
C ASN A 203 -13.09 7.17 13.08
N GLY A 204 -12.80 5.89 13.31
CA GLY A 204 -13.04 5.23 14.60
C GLY A 204 -12.19 5.78 15.75
N PRO A 205 -12.48 5.39 17.00
CA PRO A 205 -11.91 6.04 18.18
C PRO A 205 -10.46 5.67 18.49
N VAL A 206 -9.98 4.43 18.24
CA VAL A 206 -8.56 4.00 18.40
C VAL A 206 -8.35 2.61 17.77
N PRO A 207 -7.24 2.35 17.04
CA PRO A 207 -6.54 3.29 16.15
C PRO A 207 -7.35 3.48 14.85
N SER A 208 -7.22 4.64 14.24
CA SER A 208 -7.85 5.02 12.97
C SER A 208 -7.01 6.09 12.27
N LEU A 209 -7.21 6.34 10.97
CA LEU A 209 -6.53 7.41 10.25
C LEU A 209 -6.69 8.75 10.97
N LYS A 210 -7.92 9.10 11.37
CA LYS A 210 -8.21 10.34 12.10
C LYS A 210 -7.40 10.47 13.39
N THR A 211 -7.41 9.42 14.21
CA THR A 211 -6.72 9.44 15.52
C THR A 211 -5.21 9.42 15.37
N TYR A 212 -4.70 8.67 14.38
CA TYR A 212 -3.29 8.60 14.06
C TYR A 212 -2.76 9.96 13.59
N MET A 213 -3.38 10.56 12.57
CA MET A 213 -2.94 11.84 11.99
C MET A 213 -2.99 12.97 13.02
N ASN A 214 -4.02 12.99 13.86
CA ASN A 214 -4.08 13.93 14.99
C ASN A 214 -2.96 13.71 16.01
N THR A 215 -2.62 12.46 16.28
CA THR A 215 -1.57 12.09 17.24
C THR A 215 -0.18 12.45 16.71
N VAL A 216 0.16 12.09 15.48
CA VAL A 216 1.49 12.36 14.90
C VAL A 216 1.71 13.84 14.57
N SER A 217 0.64 14.60 14.39
CA SER A 217 0.67 16.06 14.24
C SER A 217 0.53 16.83 15.55
N GLU A 218 0.45 16.14 16.70
CA GLU A 218 0.29 16.76 18.03
C GLU A 218 -0.97 17.66 18.16
N GLY A 219 -1.98 17.39 17.32
CA GLY A 219 -3.25 18.12 17.27
C GLY A 219 -3.27 19.27 16.26
N LEU A 220 -2.22 19.45 15.46
CA LEU A 220 -2.17 20.48 14.41
C LEU A 220 -3.04 20.13 13.21
N PHE A 221 -3.21 18.83 12.93
CA PHE A 221 -3.91 18.33 11.77
C PHE A 221 -5.05 17.39 12.16
N GLU A 222 -6.17 17.54 11.46
CA GLU A 222 -7.34 16.67 11.56
C GLU A 222 -7.75 16.22 10.16
N ILE A 223 -8.21 14.96 10.06
CA ILE A 223 -8.78 14.42 8.83
C ILE A 223 -10.08 13.72 9.12
N ASN A 224 -11.11 14.04 8.35
CA ASN A 224 -12.39 13.35 8.38
C ASN A 224 -12.58 12.59 7.07
N SER A 225 -13.01 11.33 7.15
CA SER A 225 -13.30 10.55 5.95
C SER A 225 -14.80 10.45 5.69
N THR A 226 -15.21 10.58 4.43
CA THR A 226 -16.61 10.45 4.00
C THR A 226 -16.74 9.33 2.99
N LEU A 227 -17.50 8.29 3.30
CA LEU A 227 -17.86 7.25 2.34
C LEU A 227 -18.91 7.79 1.37
N VAL A 228 -18.61 7.74 0.07
CA VAL A 228 -19.50 8.22 -0.99
C VAL A 228 -19.95 7.05 -1.85
N GLY A 229 -21.23 7.04 -2.21
CA GLY A 229 -21.90 5.96 -2.92
C GLY A 229 -23.12 5.48 -2.14
N MET A 230 -24.28 6.06 -2.42
CA MET A 230 -25.56 5.68 -1.79
C MET A 230 -26.69 5.63 -2.82
N ASP A 231 -27.57 4.65 -2.66
CA ASP A 231 -28.92 4.64 -3.24
C ASP A 231 -29.94 4.59 -2.10
N GLY A 232 -30.55 5.75 -1.83
CA GLY A 232 -31.37 5.95 -0.63
C GLY A 232 -30.55 5.73 0.65
N ASP A 233 -30.97 4.76 1.46
CA ASP A 233 -30.29 4.37 2.70
C ASP A 233 -29.26 3.24 2.51
N THR A 234 -29.05 2.77 1.27
CA THR A 234 -28.13 1.66 0.96
C THR A 234 -26.80 2.21 0.48
N VAL A 235 -25.70 1.82 1.13
CA VAL A 235 -24.35 2.11 0.64
C VAL A 235 -24.05 1.22 -0.56
N LEU A 236 -23.65 1.82 -1.68
CA LEU A 236 -23.30 1.12 -2.91
C LEU A 236 -21.87 1.40 -3.32
N MET A 237 -21.19 0.38 -3.85
CA MET A 237 -19.95 0.57 -4.59
C MET A 237 -20.27 1.23 -5.93
N TYR A 238 -19.34 2.04 -6.43
CA TYR A 238 -19.31 2.35 -7.86
C TYR A 238 -19.03 1.05 -8.63
N GLN A 239 -19.92 0.68 -9.56
CA GLN A 239 -19.74 -0.49 -10.41
C GLN A 239 -19.18 -0.08 -11.76
N ASP A 240 -17.96 -0.50 -12.08
CA ASP A 240 -17.43 -0.32 -13.43
C ASP A 240 -18.15 -1.23 -14.43
N SER A 241 -18.27 -0.76 -15.67
CA SER A 241 -18.85 -1.49 -16.79
C SER A 241 -18.06 -2.72 -17.25
N HIS A 242 -16.80 -2.86 -16.87
CA HIS A 242 -15.95 -4.00 -17.21
C HIS A 242 -15.89 -5.02 -16.06
N PRO A 243 -15.74 -6.32 -16.37
CA PRO A 243 -15.56 -7.35 -15.35
C PRO A 243 -14.17 -7.28 -14.70
N ARG A 244 -14.00 -7.85 -13.50
CA ARG A 244 -12.74 -7.80 -12.73
C ARG A 244 -11.54 -8.23 -13.56
N GLY A 245 -11.68 -9.29 -14.36
CA GLY A 245 -10.62 -9.82 -15.22
C GLY A 245 -10.02 -8.78 -16.18
N TYR A 246 -10.78 -7.76 -16.59
CA TYR A 246 -10.30 -6.64 -17.41
C TYR A 246 -9.21 -5.81 -16.72
N TYR A 247 -9.24 -5.78 -15.39
CA TYR A 247 -8.28 -5.09 -14.51
C TYR A 247 -7.25 -6.04 -13.91
N GLN A 248 -7.19 -7.29 -14.37
CA GLN A 248 -6.16 -8.25 -14.02
C GLN A 248 -5.17 -8.39 -15.19
N PRO A 249 -3.93 -8.85 -14.94
CA PRO A 249 -2.97 -9.12 -16.01
C PRO A 249 -3.53 -10.05 -17.09
N TYR A 250 -3.16 -9.79 -18.34
CA TYR A 250 -3.41 -10.71 -19.45
C TYR A 250 -2.76 -12.07 -19.19
N SER A 251 -3.49 -13.15 -19.44
CA SER A 251 -2.94 -14.50 -19.52
C SER A 251 -3.77 -15.37 -20.46
N ALA A 252 -3.30 -16.58 -20.77
CA ALA A 252 -4.11 -17.54 -21.54
C ALA A 252 -5.44 -17.88 -20.84
N GLN A 253 -5.49 -17.77 -19.51
CA GLN A 253 -6.66 -17.99 -18.67
C GLN A 253 -7.50 -16.72 -18.46
N ASN A 254 -6.89 -15.53 -18.63
CA ASN A 254 -7.55 -14.22 -18.56
C ASN A 254 -7.26 -13.39 -19.83
N PRO A 255 -7.87 -13.72 -20.98
CA PRO A 255 -7.56 -13.08 -22.26
C PRO A 255 -8.09 -11.64 -22.39
N ILE A 256 -8.91 -11.18 -21.44
CA ILE A 256 -9.47 -9.81 -21.40
C ILE A 256 -8.63 -8.85 -20.56
N GLY A 257 -7.63 -9.38 -19.84
CA GLY A 257 -6.73 -8.61 -18.99
C GLY A 257 -5.91 -7.58 -19.72
N TYR A 258 -5.18 -6.77 -18.96
CA TYR A 258 -4.32 -5.73 -19.51
C TYR A 258 -2.91 -6.23 -19.84
N GLY A 259 -2.25 -5.53 -20.75
CA GLY A 259 -1.01 -6.00 -21.36
C GLY A 259 -1.27 -7.07 -22.43
N ASP A 260 -0.19 -7.62 -22.97
CA ASP A 260 -0.21 -8.71 -23.92
C ASP A 260 0.65 -9.89 -23.41
N ALA A 261 0.68 -11.00 -24.15
CA ALA A 261 1.55 -12.12 -23.84
C ALA A 261 3.02 -11.68 -23.74
N GLY A 262 3.64 -11.90 -22.59
CA GLY A 262 5.05 -11.58 -22.33
C GLY A 262 5.31 -10.13 -21.91
N THR A 263 4.26 -9.32 -21.74
CA THR A 263 4.34 -8.02 -21.09
C THR A 263 4.55 -8.17 -19.59
N ASP A 264 5.41 -7.33 -19.00
CA ASP A 264 5.51 -7.19 -17.55
C ASP A 264 4.21 -6.54 -17.00
N PRO A 265 3.42 -7.26 -16.19
CA PRO A 265 2.14 -6.76 -15.67
C PRO A 265 2.30 -5.66 -14.62
N THR A 266 3.52 -5.36 -14.18
CA THR A 266 3.83 -4.29 -13.21
C THR A 266 4.25 -3.00 -13.92
N ASN A 267 4.34 -3.03 -15.26
CA ASN A 267 4.68 -1.85 -16.05
C ASN A 267 3.60 -0.77 -15.88
N SER A 268 3.96 0.32 -15.21
CA SER A 268 3.05 1.40 -14.86
C SER A 268 2.42 2.09 -16.07
N THR A 269 3.08 2.16 -17.23
CA THR A 269 2.42 2.70 -18.45
C THR A 269 1.21 1.86 -18.85
N ILE A 270 1.29 0.55 -18.66
CA ILE A 270 0.25 -0.40 -19.05
C ILE A 270 -0.85 -0.44 -17.99
N VAL A 271 -0.48 -0.45 -16.71
CA VAL A 271 -1.43 -0.34 -15.59
C VAL A 271 -2.26 0.94 -15.69
N ALA A 272 -1.63 2.09 -15.97
CA ALA A 272 -2.32 3.38 -16.15
C ALA A 272 -3.40 3.35 -17.25
N THR A 273 -3.26 2.48 -18.26
CA THR A 273 -4.26 2.38 -19.34
C THR A 273 -5.60 1.82 -18.87
N ARG A 274 -5.64 1.15 -17.72
CA ARG A 274 -6.88 0.61 -17.12
C ARG A 274 -7.27 1.33 -15.86
N GLU A 275 -6.29 1.59 -14.98
CA GLU A 275 -6.57 2.16 -13.67
C GLU A 275 -7.05 3.61 -13.75
N HIS A 276 -6.35 4.47 -14.48
CA HIS A 276 -6.73 5.88 -14.52
C HIS A 276 -8.13 6.09 -15.15
N PRO A 277 -8.54 5.39 -16.23
CA PRO A 277 -9.93 5.42 -16.68
C PRO A 277 -10.95 4.93 -15.66
N LEU A 278 -10.66 3.87 -14.91
CA LEU A 278 -11.52 3.35 -13.84
C LEU A 278 -11.75 4.42 -12.77
N LEU A 279 -10.67 4.97 -12.23
CA LEU A 279 -10.74 5.97 -11.15
C LEU A 279 -11.39 7.27 -11.63
N ARG A 280 -11.13 7.73 -12.86
CA ARG A 280 -11.86 8.87 -13.43
C ARG A 280 -13.35 8.62 -13.51
N SER A 281 -13.77 7.44 -13.94
CA SER A 281 -15.19 7.10 -14.06
C SER A 281 -15.86 7.03 -12.69
N ALA A 282 -15.17 6.49 -11.68
CA ALA A 282 -15.62 6.49 -10.29
C ALA A 282 -15.76 7.92 -9.73
N VAL A 283 -14.79 8.80 -9.96
CA VAL A 283 -14.86 10.21 -9.54
C VAL A 283 -16.03 10.93 -10.21
N GLN A 284 -16.21 10.75 -11.53
CA GLN A 284 -17.33 11.34 -12.26
C GLN A 284 -18.69 10.89 -11.74
N ALA A 285 -18.81 9.64 -11.28
CA ALA A 285 -20.05 9.11 -10.73
C ALA A 285 -20.44 9.73 -9.38
N ILE A 286 -19.46 10.23 -8.61
CA ILE A 286 -19.70 10.84 -7.30
C ILE A 286 -19.66 12.38 -7.32
N ASP A 287 -19.37 12.99 -8.47
CA ASP A 287 -19.34 14.43 -8.62
C ASP A 287 -20.71 15.07 -8.34
N GLY A 288 -20.72 16.13 -7.52
CA GLY A 288 -21.96 16.75 -7.04
C GLY A 288 -22.72 15.95 -5.97
N SER A 289 -22.12 14.91 -5.39
CA SER A 289 -22.76 14.12 -4.33
C SER A 289 -23.19 15.02 -3.13
N PRO A 290 -24.44 14.89 -2.64
CA PRO A 290 -24.91 15.67 -1.50
C PRO A 290 -24.20 15.30 -0.19
N LEU A 291 -23.56 14.12 -0.11
CA LEU A 291 -22.73 13.72 1.03
C LEU A 291 -21.48 14.59 1.19
N LEU A 292 -21.07 15.26 0.10
CA LEU A 292 -19.95 16.17 0.07
C LEU A 292 -20.37 17.65 0.21
N ALA A 293 -21.66 17.92 0.36
CA ALA A 293 -22.16 19.30 0.43
C ALA A 293 -21.62 20.04 1.66
N GLY A 294 -21.01 21.21 1.43
CA GLY A 294 -20.48 22.08 2.49
C GLY A 294 -19.12 21.64 3.05
N LYS A 295 -18.54 20.54 2.56
CA LYS A 295 -17.17 20.13 2.88
C LYS A 295 -16.17 20.96 2.09
N ASN A 296 -15.07 21.33 2.73
CA ASN A 296 -13.92 21.90 2.02
C ASN A 296 -13.05 20.74 1.54
N LEU A 297 -12.98 20.52 0.23
CA LEU A 297 -12.19 19.44 -0.36
C LEU A 297 -10.76 19.87 -0.72
N ASP A 298 -10.44 21.15 -0.50
CA ASP A 298 -9.16 21.78 -0.85
C ASP A 298 -8.82 22.74 0.30
N ALA A 299 -8.34 22.18 1.40
CA ALA A 299 -8.05 22.89 2.64
C ALA A 299 -6.81 23.78 2.51
N ASP A 300 -5.81 23.35 1.74
CA ASP A 300 -4.58 24.11 1.52
C ASP A 300 -4.65 25.09 0.34
N ASN A 301 -5.74 25.08 -0.44
CA ASN A 301 -6.04 25.96 -1.57
C ASN A 301 -5.07 25.80 -2.76
N ASP A 302 -4.55 24.60 -2.98
CA ASP A 302 -3.72 24.27 -4.13
C ASP A 302 -4.53 23.96 -5.41
N GLY A 303 -5.87 23.92 -5.30
CA GLY A 303 -6.78 23.66 -6.42
C GLY A 303 -7.06 22.17 -6.65
N LEU A 304 -6.43 21.29 -5.88
CA LEU A 304 -6.60 19.85 -5.91
C LEU A 304 -7.48 19.38 -4.75
N VAL A 305 -7.96 18.14 -4.85
CA VAL A 305 -8.64 17.49 -3.73
C VAL A 305 -7.59 17.05 -2.70
N ASP A 306 -7.77 17.40 -1.42
CA ASP A 306 -6.83 17.11 -0.33
C ASP A 306 -6.45 15.62 -0.26
N ASN A 307 -7.47 14.74 -0.25
CA ASN A 307 -7.25 13.29 -0.26
C ASN A 307 -8.47 12.53 -0.80
N ILE A 308 -8.22 11.45 -1.54
CA ILE A 308 -9.21 10.47 -1.94
C ILE A 308 -8.63 9.05 -1.83
N THR A 309 -9.40 8.15 -1.21
CA THR A 309 -9.09 6.73 -1.09
C THR A 309 -10.10 5.90 -1.88
N PHE A 310 -9.60 5.09 -2.82
CA PHE A 310 -10.37 4.08 -3.51
C PHE A 310 -10.24 2.74 -2.80
N VAL A 311 -11.35 2.07 -2.51
CA VAL A 311 -11.36 0.72 -1.93
C VAL A 311 -11.95 -0.23 -2.97
N ILE A 312 -11.10 -1.04 -3.59
CA ILE A 312 -11.50 -2.00 -4.62
C ILE A 312 -12.03 -3.27 -3.98
N GLY A 313 -13.18 -3.75 -4.44
CA GLY A 313 -13.81 -4.98 -3.98
C GLY A 313 -12.92 -6.21 -4.21
N GLY A 314 -13.12 -7.24 -3.40
CA GLY A 314 -12.45 -8.54 -3.55
C GLY A 314 -10.97 -8.59 -3.13
N GLU A 315 -10.30 -9.66 -3.57
CA GLU A 315 -8.90 -9.98 -3.23
C GLU A 315 -7.88 -9.30 -4.16
N PRO A 316 -6.70 -8.93 -3.65
CA PRO A 316 -5.62 -8.47 -4.52
C PRO A 316 -5.20 -9.52 -5.53
N THR A 317 -4.57 -9.07 -6.61
CA THR A 317 -3.84 -9.93 -7.54
C THR A 317 -2.38 -10.07 -7.12
N ALA A 318 -1.52 -10.47 -8.07
CA ALA A 318 -0.08 -10.44 -7.86
C ALA A 318 0.36 -9.05 -7.40
N TRP A 319 1.39 -9.04 -6.59
CA TRP A 319 1.84 -7.84 -5.94
C TRP A 319 2.47 -6.85 -6.94
N SER A 320 2.31 -5.53 -6.69
CA SER A 320 2.67 -4.42 -7.61
C SER A 320 1.95 -4.46 -8.97
N THR A 321 0.88 -5.25 -9.08
CA THR A 321 -0.07 -5.15 -10.21
C THR A 321 -1.26 -4.25 -9.83
N LEU A 322 -2.06 -3.81 -10.81
CA LEU A 322 -3.19 -2.88 -10.63
C LEU A 322 -4.05 -3.14 -9.37
N LEU A 323 -4.48 -4.39 -9.15
CA LEU A 323 -5.29 -4.75 -7.99
C LEU A 323 -4.41 -5.11 -6.79
N TRP A 324 -3.60 -4.15 -6.35
CA TRP A 324 -2.78 -4.22 -5.15
C TRP A 324 -2.83 -2.86 -4.44
N PRO A 325 -2.82 -2.76 -3.09
CA PRO A 325 -2.78 -1.47 -2.42
C PRO A 325 -1.54 -0.64 -2.82
N HIS A 326 -1.73 0.63 -3.16
CA HIS A 326 -0.66 1.56 -3.52
C HIS A 326 -1.19 3.00 -3.48
N ARG A 327 -0.31 3.98 -3.61
CA ARG A 327 -0.66 5.37 -3.94
C ARG A 327 -0.15 5.71 -5.32
N TRP A 328 -0.86 6.60 -6.00
CA TRP A 328 -0.40 7.13 -7.28
C TRP A 328 -1.06 8.46 -7.62
N SER A 329 -0.71 9.02 -8.77
CA SER A 329 -1.24 10.28 -9.29
C SER A 329 -1.99 10.05 -10.60
N LEU A 330 -3.18 10.63 -10.71
CA LEU A 330 -4.08 10.51 -11.85
C LEU A 330 -3.69 11.47 -13.00
N TYR A 331 -2.47 11.30 -13.54
CA TYR A 331 -1.88 12.26 -14.50
C TYR A 331 -2.13 11.92 -15.97
N THR A 332 -2.56 10.69 -16.31
CA THR A 332 -2.82 10.32 -17.71
C THR A 332 -4.26 10.64 -18.11
N GLY A 333 -4.47 10.89 -19.41
CA GLY A 333 -5.79 11.22 -19.96
C GLY A 333 -6.27 12.62 -19.58
N SER A 334 -7.58 12.85 -19.68
CA SER A 334 -8.18 14.13 -19.30
C SER A 334 -8.25 14.28 -17.78
N PRO A 335 -7.95 15.46 -17.22
CA PRO A 335 -8.18 15.74 -15.80
C PRO A 335 -9.63 15.46 -15.40
N VAL A 336 -9.83 15.00 -14.17
CA VAL A 336 -11.15 14.79 -13.58
C VAL A 336 -11.30 15.67 -12.35
N TYR A 337 -12.54 16.11 -12.10
CA TYR A 337 -12.85 17.05 -11.04
C TYR A 337 -13.93 16.46 -10.14
N LEU A 338 -13.83 16.77 -8.84
CA LEU A 338 -14.82 16.49 -7.82
C LEU A 338 -15.19 17.83 -7.17
N ASN A 339 -16.44 18.26 -7.31
CA ASN A 339 -16.94 19.55 -6.85
C ASN A 339 -16.03 20.73 -7.28
N SER A 340 -15.62 20.75 -8.55
CA SER A 340 -14.72 21.74 -9.17
C SER A 340 -13.25 21.72 -8.71
N LYS A 341 -12.85 20.81 -7.83
CA LYS A 341 -11.45 20.58 -7.44
C LYS A 341 -10.88 19.41 -8.22
N ARG A 342 -9.64 19.51 -8.70
CA ARG A 342 -9.05 18.45 -9.51
C ARG A 342 -8.65 17.28 -8.61
N VAL A 343 -9.07 16.07 -8.96
CA VAL A 343 -8.52 14.86 -8.34
C VAL A 343 -7.19 14.56 -9.02
N TYR A 344 -6.13 14.38 -8.23
CA TYR A 344 -4.80 14.08 -8.72
C TYR A 344 -4.19 12.93 -7.94
N ASP A 345 -3.74 13.17 -6.71
CA ASP A 345 -3.19 12.11 -5.86
C ASP A 345 -4.31 11.27 -5.26
N TYR A 346 -4.07 9.97 -5.17
CA TYR A 346 -5.01 9.03 -4.55
C TYR A 346 -4.26 7.89 -3.86
N SER A 347 -4.97 7.26 -2.93
CA SER A 347 -4.61 5.96 -2.38
C SER A 347 -5.60 4.89 -2.85
N LEU A 348 -5.10 3.71 -3.19
CA LEU A 348 -5.88 2.55 -3.58
C LEU A 348 -5.69 1.45 -2.53
N GLN A 349 -6.80 0.87 -2.09
CA GLN A 349 -6.87 -0.15 -1.05
C GLN A 349 -7.68 -1.35 -1.56
N MET A 350 -7.42 -2.53 -1.01
CA MET A 350 -8.19 -3.74 -1.33
C MET A 350 -9.14 -4.10 -0.20
N GLN A 351 -10.38 -4.44 -0.53
CA GLN A 351 -11.43 -4.75 0.44
C GLN A 351 -11.01 -5.83 1.45
N SER A 352 -10.31 -6.87 0.97
CA SER A 352 -9.88 -8.00 1.81
C SER A 352 -8.63 -7.73 2.64
N ARG A 353 -7.90 -6.63 2.36
CA ARG A 353 -6.62 -6.32 3.00
C ARG A 353 -6.53 -4.92 3.58
N ILE A 354 -7.67 -4.27 3.80
CA ILE A 354 -7.69 -2.93 4.36
C ILE A 354 -7.40 -2.97 5.87
N ASP A 355 -6.37 -2.24 6.29
CA ASP A 355 -6.01 -2.03 7.69
C ASP A 355 -5.59 -0.58 7.95
N VAL A 356 -5.59 -0.20 9.22
CA VAL A 356 -5.31 1.18 9.64
C VAL A 356 -3.87 1.59 9.31
N SER A 357 -2.91 0.69 9.43
CA SER A 357 -1.49 1.02 9.26
C SER A 357 -1.17 1.32 7.80
N VAL A 358 -1.71 0.54 6.86
CA VAL A 358 -1.59 0.80 5.43
C VAL A 358 -2.29 2.11 5.07
N ILE A 359 -3.53 2.34 5.54
CA ILE A 359 -4.23 3.61 5.30
C ILE A 359 -3.40 4.80 5.77
N CYS A 360 -2.78 4.71 6.95
CA CYS A 360 -1.96 5.79 7.50
C CYS A 360 -0.69 6.03 6.68
N HIS A 361 0.01 4.96 6.28
CA HIS A 361 1.20 5.05 5.43
C HIS A 361 0.88 5.69 4.08
N GLU A 362 -0.15 5.19 3.37
CA GLU A 362 -0.55 5.74 2.08
C GLU A 362 -1.03 7.19 2.17
N THR A 363 -1.71 7.54 3.26
CA THR A 363 -2.14 8.93 3.47
C THR A 363 -0.95 9.86 3.71
N LEU A 364 0.14 9.41 4.35
CA LEU A 364 1.33 10.24 4.54
C LEU A 364 2.04 10.57 3.22
N HIS A 365 1.99 9.67 2.22
CA HIS A 365 2.49 9.97 0.87
C HIS A 365 1.76 11.15 0.23
N VAL A 366 0.44 11.29 0.44
CA VAL A 366 -0.34 12.44 -0.04
C VAL A 366 0.21 13.76 0.52
N TYR A 367 0.77 13.72 1.74
CA TYR A 367 1.44 14.86 2.37
C TYR A 367 2.97 14.87 2.15
N SER A 368 3.41 14.29 1.03
CA SER A 368 4.79 14.35 0.51
C SER A 368 5.84 13.56 1.29
N TYR A 369 5.44 12.62 2.14
CA TYR A 369 6.40 11.71 2.75
C TYR A 369 6.88 10.73 1.68
N PRO A 370 8.19 10.55 1.48
CA PRO A 370 8.71 9.47 0.65
C PRO A 370 8.78 8.18 1.47
N ASP A 371 8.94 7.05 0.81
CA ASP A 371 9.37 5.85 1.49
C ASP A 371 10.82 5.95 1.96
N PHE A 372 11.11 5.29 3.07
CA PHE A 372 12.47 5.15 3.61
C PHE A 372 12.99 3.72 3.59
N TYR A 373 12.20 2.79 3.06
CA TYR A 373 12.73 1.51 2.69
C TYR A 373 13.55 1.61 1.39
N ARG A 374 14.29 0.55 1.07
CA ARG A 374 15.14 0.52 -0.12
C ARG A 374 14.44 -0.23 -1.25
N TYR A 375 14.41 0.42 -2.41
CA TYR A 375 13.99 -0.16 -3.69
C TYR A 375 15.05 -1.04 -4.36
N SER A 376 16.20 -1.26 -3.71
CA SER A 376 17.35 -1.99 -4.24
C SER A 376 17.76 -3.09 -3.26
N PRO A 377 18.19 -4.28 -3.73
CA PRO A 377 18.63 -5.38 -2.86
C PRO A 377 19.98 -5.11 -2.17
N ALA A 378 20.52 -3.90 -2.28
CA ALA A 378 21.68 -3.48 -1.50
C ALA A 378 21.43 -3.74 0.00
N SER A 379 22.26 -4.58 0.61
CA SER A 379 22.08 -5.09 1.96
C SER A 379 21.81 -3.96 2.99
N GLY A 380 20.83 -4.20 3.85
CA GLY A 380 20.50 -3.39 5.02
C GLY A 380 19.31 -2.44 4.83
N SER A 381 18.40 -2.46 5.79
CA SER A 381 17.29 -1.50 5.90
C SER A 381 17.59 -0.60 7.10
N PRO A 382 18.05 0.64 6.90
CA PRO A 382 18.55 1.47 8.01
C PRO A 382 17.43 2.08 8.86
N VAL A 383 16.21 2.19 8.34
CA VAL A 383 15.06 2.82 9.03
C VAL A 383 14.14 1.76 9.66
N GLN A 384 13.66 0.76 8.90
CA GLN A 384 12.80 -0.32 9.41
C GLN A 384 11.65 0.22 10.30
N TYR A 385 11.46 -0.38 11.47
CA TYR A 385 10.40 -0.08 12.43
C TYR A 385 10.54 1.29 13.12
N TRP A 386 11.58 2.08 12.81
CA TRP A 386 11.73 3.44 13.33
C TRP A 386 10.81 4.47 12.66
N ASP A 387 10.36 4.20 11.42
CA ASP A 387 9.48 5.10 10.67
C ASP A 387 8.38 4.30 9.98
N THR A 388 7.14 4.77 10.05
CA THR A 388 6.01 4.16 9.34
C THR A 388 6.20 4.15 7.82
N MET A 389 7.03 5.06 7.29
CA MET A 389 7.37 5.13 5.88
C MET A 389 8.45 4.13 5.46
N SER A 390 8.97 3.31 6.39
CA SER A 390 9.91 2.21 6.06
C SER A 390 9.34 0.84 6.35
N ASN A 391 8.56 0.69 7.41
CA ASN A 391 7.90 -0.56 7.76
C ASN A 391 6.59 -0.23 8.47
N GLN A 392 5.61 -1.11 8.48
CA GLN A 392 4.34 -0.86 9.15
C GLN A 392 4.15 -1.85 10.28
N THR A 393 3.89 -1.34 11.48
CA THR A 393 3.45 -2.14 12.62
C THR A 393 1.96 -1.95 12.85
N THR A 394 1.34 -2.83 13.62
CA THR A 394 -0.07 -2.70 14.00
C THR A 394 -0.18 -2.64 15.53
N PRO A 395 -0.51 -1.48 16.15
CA PRO A 395 -0.88 -0.20 15.54
C PRO A 395 0.31 0.53 14.87
N PRO A 396 0.06 1.45 13.92
CA PRO A 396 1.13 2.13 13.18
C PRO A 396 2.03 2.96 14.09
N GLN A 397 3.34 2.90 13.84
CA GLN A 397 4.32 3.72 14.55
C GLN A 397 4.33 5.16 14.03
N PHE A 398 5.00 6.06 14.74
CA PHE A 398 5.22 7.43 14.29
C PHE A 398 6.17 7.46 13.08
N PRO A 399 6.04 8.46 12.19
CA PRO A 399 7.17 8.87 11.37
C PRO A 399 8.26 9.48 12.27
N THR A 400 9.51 9.40 11.85
CA THR A 400 10.63 10.00 12.60
C THR A 400 10.42 11.51 12.75
N SER A 401 11.00 12.09 13.81
CA SER A 401 10.94 13.54 14.04
C SER A 401 11.46 14.34 12.84
N HIS A 402 12.47 13.82 12.13
CA HIS A 402 12.98 14.41 10.90
C HIS A 402 11.89 14.48 9.82
N SER A 403 11.23 13.35 9.52
CA SER A 403 10.18 13.28 8.49
C SER A 403 9.02 14.21 8.82
N ARG A 404 8.57 14.19 10.08
CA ARG A 404 7.51 15.07 10.56
C ARG A 404 7.82 16.55 10.34
N LEU A 405 9.01 17.00 10.72
CA LEU A 405 9.44 18.38 10.52
C LEU A 405 9.60 18.69 9.03
N ARG A 406 10.25 17.79 8.27
CA ARG A 406 10.62 18.02 6.87
C ARG A 406 9.45 18.06 5.90
N TYR A 407 8.46 17.19 6.07
CA TYR A 407 7.37 17.00 5.09
C TYR A 407 6.04 17.63 5.54
N SER A 408 5.79 17.70 6.85
CA SER A 408 4.56 18.32 7.39
C SER A 408 4.81 19.57 8.21
N GLY A 409 6.02 19.81 8.68
CA GLY A 409 6.28 20.85 9.69
C GLY A 409 5.72 20.50 11.07
N TRP A 410 5.44 19.22 11.35
CA TRP A 410 4.84 18.76 12.61
C TRP A 410 5.87 18.59 13.72
N GLY A 411 5.66 19.30 14.83
CA GLY A 411 6.57 19.35 15.98
C GLY A 411 7.32 20.67 16.06
N ASP A 412 8.21 20.76 17.05
CA ASP A 412 9.00 21.95 17.31
C ASP A 412 10.29 22.00 16.47
N PRO A 413 10.77 23.21 16.10
CA PRO A 413 12.07 23.37 15.46
C PRO A 413 13.20 22.70 16.26
N LEU A 414 14.17 22.13 15.53
CA LEU A 414 15.27 21.40 16.16
C LEU A 414 16.11 22.28 17.08
N VAL A 415 16.45 21.74 18.24
CA VAL A 415 17.39 22.36 19.18
C VAL A 415 18.77 21.77 18.95
N GLU A 416 19.76 22.62 18.64
CA GLU A 416 21.14 22.18 18.44
C GLU A 416 21.88 21.90 19.76
N ILE A 417 22.64 20.80 19.78
CA ILE A 417 23.58 20.48 20.85
C ILE A 417 24.99 20.85 20.37
N THR A 418 25.50 21.99 20.85
CA THR A 418 26.84 22.50 20.51
C THR A 418 27.86 22.39 21.64
N GLU A 419 27.42 22.00 22.84
CA GLU A 419 28.26 21.86 24.03
C GLU A 419 28.11 20.49 24.67
N ASN A 420 29.14 20.04 25.39
CA ASN A 420 29.07 18.81 26.16
C ASN A 420 28.13 19.01 27.36
N GLY A 421 27.14 18.12 27.52
CA GLY A 421 26.16 18.28 28.58
C GLY A 421 25.28 17.05 28.81
N ARG A 422 24.33 17.22 29.72
CA ARG A 422 23.21 16.29 29.90
C ARG A 422 21.96 16.94 29.37
N TYR A 423 21.34 16.29 28.39
CA TYR A 423 20.12 16.72 27.73
C TYR A 423 18.98 15.76 28.06
N THR A 424 17.76 16.27 28.10
CA THR A 424 16.55 15.49 28.35
C THR A 424 15.73 15.44 27.07
N LEU A 425 15.38 14.24 26.63
CA LEU A 425 14.51 14.00 25.48
C LEU A 425 13.15 13.50 25.99
N SER A 426 12.08 14.22 25.64
CA SER A 426 10.70 13.78 25.86
C SER A 426 10.34 12.69 24.84
N PRO A 427 9.41 11.76 25.18
CA PRO A 427 8.86 10.84 24.19
C PRO A 427 8.28 11.57 22.98
N VAL A 428 8.47 11.03 21.78
CA VAL A 428 7.89 11.57 20.54
C VAL A 428 6.37 11.69 20.68
N GLY A 429 5.79 12.82 20.26
CA GLY A 429 4.37 13.14 20.42
C GLY A 429 4.01 13.82 21.74
N SER A 430 4.98 14.08 22.63
CA SER A 430 4.76 14.90 23.82
C SER A 430 4.53 16.36 23.44
N LYS A 431 3.49 16.98 24.02
CA LYS A 431 3.21 18.43 23.82
C LYS A 431 4.16 19.35 24.60
N ASP A 432 4.87 18.80 25.59
CA ASP A 432 5.78 19.53 26.45
C ASP A 432 7.20 18.90 26.41
N GLY A 433 8.21 19.76 26.39
CA GLY A 433 9.62 19.38 26.37
C GLY A 433 10.18 19.12 24.96
N ILE A 434 11.47 18.82 24.87
CA ILE A 434 12.17 18.67 23.60
C ILE A 434 12.04 17.22 23.12
N THR A 435 11.47 17.00 21.93
CA THR A 435 11.24 15.68 21.34
C THR A 435 12.27 15.29 20.27
N ALA A 436 13.16 16.20 19.89
CA ALA A 436 14.29 15.94 19.02
C ALA A 436 15.42 16.95 19.23
N TYR A 437 16.68 16.48 19.19
CA TYR A 437 17.85 17.36 19.10
C TYR A 437 18.60 17.14 17.78
N ALA A 438 19.30 18.19 17.33
CA ALA A 438 20.29 18.07 16.27
C ALA A 438 21.70 18.18 16.85
N VAL A 439 22.55 17.20 16.58
CA VAL A 439 23.99 17.27 16.85
C VAL A 439 24.70 17.59 15.54
N PRO A 440 25.20 18.83 15.35
CA PRO A 440 25.89 19.21 14.12
C PRO A 440 27.15 18.36 13.94
N THR A 441 27.46 18.02 12.69
CA THR A 441 28.74 17.39 12.34
C THR A 441 29.74 18.41 11.81
N ASN A 442 30.96 17.96 11.48
CA ASN A 442 31.94 18.81 10.81
C ASN A 442 31.53 19.22 9.39
N ASN A 443 30.54 18.54 8.80
CA ASN A 443 29.94 18.93 7.54
C ASN A 443 28.71 19.82 7.84
N PRO A 444 28.67 21.08 7.37
CA PRO A 444 27.57 22.00 7.65
C PRO A 444 26.21 21.51 7.11
N ASN A 445 26.21 20.55 6.19
CA ASN A 445 25.00 19.98 5.60
C ASN A 445 24.62 18.63 6.24
N GLN A 446 25.22 18.26 7.37
CA GLN A 446 24.95 17.00 8.07
C GLN A 446 24.84 17.20 9.58
N PHE A 447 23.87 16.53 10.17
CA PHE A 447 23.66 16.46 11.61
C PHE A 447 23.20 15.04 11.98
N ILE A 448 23.34 14.69 13.25
CA ILE A 448 22.76 13.48 13.84
C ILE A 448 21.52 13.92 14.61
N MET A 449 20.37 13.32 14.31
CA MET A 449 19.15 13.55 15.09
C MET A 449 19.10 12.59 16.28
N LEU A 450 18.81 13.11 17.47
CA LEU A 450 18.60 12.35 18.70
C LEU A 450 17.15 12.39 19.15
#